data_AF-A0A560IJ19-F1
#
_entry.id   AF-A0A560IJ19-F1
#
_cell.length_a   1.000
_cell.length_b   1.000
_cell.length_c   1.000
_cell.angle_alpha   90.00
_cell.angle_beta   90.00
_cell.angle_gamma   90.00
#
_symmetry.space_group_name_H-M   'P 1'
#
loop_
_entity.id
_entity.type
_entity.pdbx_description
1 polymer ?
#
loop_
_entity_poly.entity_id
_entity_poly.type
_entity_poly.pdbx_seq_one_letter_code
_entity_poly.pdbx_strand_id
1 'polypeptide(L)' 'MTEYQLRERQFQIARYRRLEREVTDPLAACLLHSIIEELEEELRRDVPDWYGLPD' A
#
# COMPACT_ATOMS: atom_id res chain seq x y z
N MET A 1 -5.46 9.45 -8.97
CA MET A 1 -4.49 8.63 -9.75
C MET A 1 -5.11 8.10 -11.04
N THR A 2 -4.29 7.71 -12.03
CA THR A 2 -4.75 6.85 -13.14
C THR A 2 -4.84 5.39 -12.69
N GLU A 3 -5.67 4.58 -13.35
CA GLU A 3 -5.84 3.16 -13.02
C GLU A 3 -4.51 2.37 -13.05
N TYR A 4 -3.60 2.74 -13.95
CA TYR A 4 -2.24 2.20 -14.02
C TYR A 4 -1.44 2.49 -12.73
N GLN A 5 -1.50 3.73 -12.23
CA GLN A 5 -0.80 4.16 -11.01
C GLN A 5 -1.36 3.45 -9.76
N LEU A 6 -2.69 3.26 -9.68
CA LEU A 6 -3.31 2.49 -8.60
C LEU A 6 -2.85 1.03 -8.60
N ARG A 7 -2.71 0.43 -9.79
CA ARG A 7 -2.27 -0.96 -9.94
C ARG A 7 -0.79 -1.13 -9.61
N GLU A 8 0.04 -0.18 -10.04
CA GLU A 8 1.47 -0.14 -9.71
C GLU A 8 1.67 0.02 -8.20
N ARG A 9 0.90 0.89 -7.56
CA ARG A 9 0.95 1.11 -6.12
C ARG A 9 0.51 -0.13 -5.31
N GLN A 10 -0.57 -0.80 -5.73
CA GLN A 10 -0.96 -2.09 -5.13
C GLN A 10 0.13 -3.16 -5.29
N PHE A 11 0.80 -3.21 -6.44
CA PHE A 11 1.91 -4.14 -6.67
C PHE A 11 3.12 -3.83 -5.76
N GLN A 12 3.44 -2.55 -5.56
CA GLN A 12 4.49 -2.13 -4.62
C GLN A 12 4.17 -2.53 -3.18
N ILE A 13 2.93 -2.30 -2.71
CA ILE A 13 2.48 -2.70 -1.38
C ILE A 13 2.63 -4.23 -1.18
N ALA A 14 2.16 -5.03 -2.15
CA ALA A 14 2.28 -6.48 -2.08
C ALA A 14 3.75 -6.95 -2.02
N ARG A 15 4.63 -6.28 -2.78
CA ARG A 15 6.07 -6.56 -2.77
C ARG A 15 6.70 -6.22 -1.42
N TYR A 16 6.38 -5.07 -0.85
CA TYR A 16 6.93 -4.66 0.44
C TYR A 16 6.43 -5.53 1.59
N ARG A 17 5.15 -5.94 1.59
CA ARG A 17 4.64 -6.92 2.57
C ARG A 17 5.36 -8.26 2.51
N ARG A 18 5.75 -8.70 1.32
CA ARG A 18 6.56 -9.91 1.19
C ARG A 18 7.96 -9.69 1.77
N LEU A 19 8.58 -8.56 1.45
CA LEU A 19 9.90 -8.20 1.96
C LEU A 19 9.93 -8.04 3.50
N GLU A 20 8.87 -7.49 4.09
CA GLU A 20 8.70 -7.37 5.55
C GLU A 20 8.76 -8.73 6.25
N ARG A 21 8.28 -9.80 5.59
CA ARG A 21 8.32 -11.18 6.12
C ARG A 21 9.64 -11.89 5.87
N GLU A 22 10.38 -11.47 4.84
CA GLU A 22 11.67 -12.06 4.47
C GLU A 22 12.83 -11.38 5.20
N VAL A 23 12.66 -10.13 5.67
CA VAL A 23 13.69 -9.40 6.39
C VAL A 23 13.81 -9.90 7.83
N THR A 24 15.04 -10.16 8.26
CA THR A 24 15.33 -10.60 9.63
C THR A 24 15.72 -9.45 10.55
N ASP A 25 16.07 -8.30 9.98
CA ASP A 25 16.40 -7.10 10.73
C ASP A 25 15.12 -6.43 11.26
N PRO A 26 14.97 -6.26 12.58
CA PRO A 26 13.73 -5.75 13.18
C PRO A 26 13.50 -4.27 12.86
N LEU A 27 14.56 -3.48 12.68
CA LEU A 27 14.43 -2.08 12.29
C LEU A 27 13.92 -1.98 10.86
N ALA A 28 14.47 -2.76 9.93
CA ALA A 28 14.03 -2.81 8.55
C ALA A 28 12.57 -3.29 8.43
N ALA A 29 12.14 -4.26 9.24
CA ALA A 29 10.75 -4.68 9.31
C ALA A 29 9.83 -3.52 9.75
N CYS A 30 10.19 -2.79 10.82
CA CYS A 30 9.43 -1.62 11.26
C CYS A 30 9.38 -0.51 10.19
N LEU A 31 10.49 -0.23 9.50
CA LEU A 31 10.52 0.77 8.44
C LEU A 31 9.66 0.37 7.25
N LEU A 32 9.71 -0.90 6.83
CA LEU A 32 8.85 -1.44 5.78
C LEU A 32 7.38 -1.33 6.18
N HIS A 33 7.04 -1.62 7.44
CA HIS A 33 5.69 -1.47 7.95
C HIS A 33 5.17 -0.02 7.80
N SER A 34 5.94 0.98 8.24
CA SER A 34 5.56 2.39 8.11
C SER A 34 5.41 2.83 6.65
N ILE A 35 6.29 2.38 5.75
CA ILE A 35 6.19 2.66 4.30
C ILE A 35 4.92 2.03 3.71
N ILE A 36 4.61 0.80 4.09
CA ILE A 36 3.40 0.09 3.63
C ILE A 36 2.14 0.83 4.11
N GLU A 37 2.11 1.25 5.37
CA GLU A 37 0.98 1.98 5.95
C GLU A 37 0.72 3.29 5.20
N GLU A 38 1.76 4.10 4.95
CA GLU A 38 1.65 5.35 4.18
C GLU A 38 1.13 5.08 2.75
N LEU A 39 1.66 4.07 2.07
CA LEU A 39 1.20 3.68 0.73
C LEU A 39 -0.25 3.19 0.70
N GLU A 40 -0.68 2.44 1.73
CA GLU A 40 -2.06 1.98 1.88
C GLU A 40 -3.01 3.15 2.17
N GLU A 41 -2.61 4.10 3.02
CA GLU A 41 -3.39 5.31 3.29
C GLU A 41 -3.55 6.17 2.04
N GLU A 42 -2.46 6.42 1.31
CA GLU A 42 -2.56 7.16 0.06
C GLU A 42 -3.40 6.42 -0.98
N LEU A 43 -3.29 5.09 -1.08
CA LEU A 43 -4.16 4.28 -1.95
C LEU A 43 -5.64 4.45 -1.56
N ARG A 44 -5.97 4.44 -0.26
CA ARG A 44 -7.34 4.65 0.22
C ARG A 44 -7.86 6.06 -0.06
N ARG A 45 -6.99 7.07 -0.03
CA ARG A 45 -7.35 8.46 -0.37
C ARG A 45 -7.51 8.67 -1.88
N ASP A 46 -6.75 7.95 -2.69
CA ASP A 46 -6.77 8.05 -4.15
C ASP A 46 -7.75 7.12 -4.85
N VAL A 47 -8.24 6.07 -4.19
CA VAL A 47 -9.45 5.36 -4.61
C VAL A 47 -10.60 6.34 -4.37
N PRO A 48 -11.08 7.06 -5.41
CA PRO A 48 -12.24 7.89 -5.24
C PRO A 48 -13.41 6.96 -4.96
N ASP A 49 -14.39 7.48 -4.25
CA ASP A 49 -15.66 6.91 -3.81
C ASP A 49 -16.54 6.25 -4.89
N TRP A 50 -15.98 5.70 -5.98
CA TRP A 50 -16.70 4.95 -7.02
C TRP A 50 -17.27 3.61 -6.55
N TYR A 51 -17.10 3.27 -5.26
CA TYR A 51 -17.80 2.17 -4.59
C TYR A 51 -18.76 2.66 -3.47
N GLY A 52 -19.01 3.97 -3.37
CA GLY A 52 -20.06 4.56 -2.55
C GLY A 52 -21.32 4.77 -3.39
N LEU A 53 -22.13 3.72 -3.59
CA LEU A 53 -23.52 3.93 -3.96
C LEU A 53 -24.23 4.63 -2.78
N PRO A 54 -24.96 5.74 -3.00
CA PRO A 54 -25.78 6.35 -1.96
C PRO A 54 -26.98 5.44 -1.67
N ASP A 55 -27.34 5.29 -0.40
CA ASP A 55 -28.70 4.92 0.00
C ASP A 55 -29.56 6.20 0.10
#